data_AF-A0A430KYL9-F1
#
_entry.id   AF-A0A430KYL9-F1
#
_cell.length_a   1.000
_cell.length_b   1.000
_cell.length_c   1.000
_cell.angle_alpha   90.00
_cell.angle_beta   90.00
_cell.angle_gamma   90.00
#
_symmetry.space_group_name_H-M   'P 1'
#
loop_
_entity.id
_entity.type
_entity.pdbx_description
1 polymer ?
#
loop_
_entity_poly.entity_id
_entity_poly.type
_entity_poly.pdbx_seq_one_letter_code
_entity_poly.pdbx_strand_id
1 'polypeptide(L)'
;MAPPSSTDVDMRWSNKRKRANNTDEQEKKEAKKKCFKEEDSVREQARNHRILTARMPVNALTSTWSLGKNRRLDVKHVQTLCTIFAQGGLNRKAEENHLLVLCSRVDVSRMMDHLRRQGQPDSLEASGELPFFKEWLSVNRGSLVEIMAGQHRVKALEAYVRKTGAAEEELWWTCELYDQGKF
;
A
#
# COMPACT_ATOMS: atom_id res chain seq x y z
N MET A 1 51.67 -3.31 73.69
CA MET A 1 52.64 -4.26 74.27
C MET A 1 52.85 -5.38 73.28
N ALA A 2 54.11 -5.74 73.09
CA ALA A 2 54.67 -6.67 72.11
C ALA A 2 54.31 -8.15 72.44
N PRO A 3 54.78 -9.17 71.68
CA PRO A 3 54.89 -9.33 70.23
C PRO A 3 54.35 -10.73 69.78
N PRO A 4 55.11 -11.60 69.07
CA PRO A 4 54.93 -12.05 67.69
C PRO A 4 54.49 -13.55 67.68
N SER A 5 54.51 -14.34 66.61
CA SER A 5 55.66 -14.90 65.88
C SER A 5 55.12 -16.20 65.26
N SER A 6 55.32 -16.43 63.96
CA SER A 6 56.36 -17.34 63.47
C SER A 6 55.88 -18.80 63.59
N THR A 7 55.87 -19.59 62.55
CA THR A 7 57.01 -20.07 61.74
C THR A 7 56.36 -20.89 60.61
N ASP A 8 56.95 -21.28 59.48
CA ASP A 8 58.33 -21.34 58.98
C ASP A 8 58.14 -21.58 57.46
N VAL A 9 58.76 -20.81 56.57
CA VAL A 9 60.12 -21.01 56.01
C VAL A 9 60.14 -21.88 54.75
N ASP A 10 60.60 -21.20 53.69
CA ASP A 10 61.37 -21.65 52.52
C ASP A 10 60.76 -22.74 51.60
N MET A 11 60.96 -22.72 50.28
CA MET A 11 62.25 -22.52 49.63
C MET A 11 62.07 -22.25 48.13
N ARG A 12 62.89 -21.34 47.61
CA ARG A 12 63.44 -21.24 46.23
C ARG A 12 63.02 -22.31 45.21
N TRP A 13 62.70 -21.89 43.98
CA TRP A 13 63.71 -21.79 42.89
C TRP A 13 63.08 -21.20 41.61
N SER A 14 63.83 -20.28 41.00
CA SER A 14 63.58 -19.70 39.67
C SER A 14 63.81 -20.72 38.55
N ASN A 15 63.01 -20.71 37.49
CA ASN A 15 63.55 -20.99 36.16
C ASN A 15 62.74 -20.35 35.02
N LYS A 16 63.49 -20.03 33.97
CA LYS A 16 63.28 -19.00 32.95
C LYS A 16 63.03 -19.67 31.59
N ARG A 17 62.35 -18.96 30.67
CA ARG A 17 62.21 -19.17 29.19
C ARG A 17 60.94 -19.97 28.79
N LYS A 18 60.19 -19.70 27.72
CA LYS A 18 60.27 -18.79 26.54
C LYS A 18 58.88 -18.77 25.85
N ARG A 19 58.53 -17.63 25.23
CA ARG A 19 57.45 -17.32 24.26
C ARG A 19 56.71 -18.48 23.55
N ALA A 20 55.38 -18.34 23.42
CA ALA A 20 54.69 -18.40 22.13
C ALA A 20 53.33 -17.67 22.19
N ASN A 21 53.02 -17.00 21.08
CA ASN A 21 51.81 -16.26 20.74
C ASN A 21 50.54 -17.12 20.83
N ASN A 22 49.44 -16.55 21.35
CA ASN A 22 48.11 -16.65 20.76
C ASN A 22 47.17 -15.75 21.57
N THR A 23 47.08 -14.48 21.16
CA THR A 23 45.98 -13.61 21.57
C THR A 23 44.79 -14.03 20.72
N ASP A 24 43.96 -14.90 21.28
CA ASP A 24 42.63 -15.25 20.80
C ASP A 24 41.83 -13.96 20.54
N GLU A 25 41.53 -13.72 19.26
CA GLU A 25 40.14 -13.58 18.76
C GLU A 25 39.16 -12.87 19.72
N GLN A 26 39.53 -11.69 20.22
CA GLN A 26 38.59 -10.80 20.89
C GLN A 26 37.82 -9.97 19.87
N GLU A 27 36.68 -10.54 19.49
CA GLU A 27 35.41 -9.83 19.32
C GLU A 27 35.41 -8.64 18.35
N LYS A 28 35.61 -8.92 17.06
CA LYS A 28 34.88 -8.19 16.01
C LYS A 28 33.43 -8.68 15.98
N LYS A 29 32.67 -8.40 17.05
CA LYS A 29 31.20 -8.36 16.96
C LYS A 29 30.88 -7.10 16.17
N GLU A 30 30.92 -7.21 14.85
CA GLU A 30 30.27 -6.27 13.96
C GLU A 30 28.80 -6.21 14.38
N ALA A 31 28.47 -5.19 15.18
CA ALA A 31 27.11 -4.77 15.37
C ALA A 31 26.61 -4.43 13.96
N LYS A 32 25.93 -5.38 13.31
CA LYS A 32 25.14 -5.15 12.10
C LYS A 32 24.16 -4.04 12.46
N LYS A 33 24.55 -2.78 12.22
CA LYS A 33 23.65 -1.64 12.25
C LYS A 33 22.51 -2.05 11.32
N LYS A 34 21.33 -2.29 11.89
CA LYS A 34 20.10 -2.44 11.13
C LYS A 34 19.91 -1.10 10.42
N CYS A 35 20.41 -1.01 9.19
CA CYS A 35 20.15 0.12 8.33
C CYS A 35 18.66 0.10 8.03
N PHE A 36 17.99 1.26 8.19
CA PHE A 36 16.62 1.41 7.74
C PHE A 36 16.59 1.11 6.24
N LYS A 37 15.72 0.20 5.82
CA LYS A 37 15.48 -0.04 4.40
C LYS A 37 14.35 0.88 3.99
N GLU A 38 14.66 1.86 3.17
CA GLU A 38 13.65 2.56 2.41
C GLU A 38 13.10 1.58 1.37
N GLU A 39 11.79 1.35 1.42
CA GLU A 39 11.07 0.50 0.48
C GLU A 39 10.11 1.38 -0.31
N ASP A 40 10.01 1.11 -1.61
CA ASP A 40 9.04 1.75 -2.49
C ASP A 40 7.62 1.53 -1.97
N SER A 41 6.75 2.52 -2.16
CA SER A 41 5.35 2.40 -1.80
C SER A 41 4.68 1.24 -2.55
N VAL A 42 3.59 0.67 -2.01
CA VAL A 42 2.81 -0.40 -2.70
C VAL A 42 2.39 0.04 -4.11
N ARG A 43 2.09 1.33 -4.29
CA ARG A 43 1.78 1.92 -5.60
C ARG A 43 2.97 1.83 -6.56
N GLU A 44 4.17 2.17 -6.10
CA GLU A 44 5.40 2.14 -6.92
C GLU A 44 5.81 0.71 -7.26
N GLN A 45 5.77 -0.21 -6.28
CA GLN A 45 6.02 -1.63 -6.50
C GLN A 45 5.05 -2.23 -7.54
N ALA A 46 3.78 -1.84 -7.47
CA ALA A 46 2.74 -2.32 -8.38
C ALA A 46 2.70 -1.60 -9.74
N ARG A 47 3.47 -0.53 -9.93
CA ARG A 47 3.36 0.38 -11.10
C ARG A 47 3.44 -0.35 -12.44
N ASN A 48 4.30 -1.36 -12.54
CA ASN A 48 4.50 -2.16 -13.76
C ASN A 48 3.31 -3.09 -14.08
N HIS A 49 2.39 -3.29 -13.13
CA HIS A 49 1.21 -4.11 -13.26
C HIS A 49 -0.07 -3.29 -13.45
N ARG A 50 0.04 -1.96 -13.48
CA ARG A 50 -1.08 -1.06 -13.76
C ARG A 50 -1.50 -1.22 -15.22
N ILE A 51 -2.77 -1.52 -15.44
CA ILE A 51 -3.38 -1.62 -16.76
C ILE A 51 -3.68 -0.21 -17.28
N LEU A 52 -4.46 0.58 -16.53
CA LEU A 52 -4.84 1.96 -16.87
C LEU A 52 -5.42 2.69 -15.65
N THR A 53 -5.70 3.99 -15.80
CA THR A 53 -6.49 4.77 -14.83
C THR A 53 -7.85 5.10 -15.44
N ALA A 54 -8.93 4.88 -14.69
CA ALA A 54 -10.30 5.13 -15.15
C ALA A 54 -11.20 5.68 -14.04
N ARG A 55 -12.31 6.32 -14.43
CA ARG A 55 -13.41 6.61 -13.52
C ARG A 55 -14.25 5.34 -13.40
N MET A 56 -14.51 4.93 -12.16
CA MET A 56 -15.32 3.74 -11.84
C MET A 56 -16.55 4.16 -11.05
N PRO A 57 -17.75 3.63 -11.37
CA PRO A 57 -18.91 3.83 -10.54
C PRO A 57 -18.76 3.03 -9.23
N VAL A 58 -19.19 3.60 -8.11
CA VAL A 58 -18.99 3.02 -6.77
C VAL A 58 -19.67 1.66 -6.62
N ASN A 59 -20.81 1.45 -7.29
CA ASN A 59 -21.54 0.18 -7.28
C ASN A 59 -20.81 -0.97 -7.99
N ALA A 60 -19.79 -0.69 -8.80
CA ALA A 60 -18.93 -1.69 -9.42
C ALA A 60 -17.73 -2.07 -8.53
N LEU A 61 -17.53 -1.39 -7.40
CA LEU A 61 -16.40 -1.61 -6.50
C LEU A 61 -16.80 -2.50 -5.32
N THR A 62 -15.89 -3.37 -4.90
CA THR A 62 -16.05 -4.19 -3.69
C THR A 62 -14.88 -4.03 -2.73
N SER A 63 -15.16 -4.04 -1.43
CA SER A 63 -14.10 -4.06 -0.40
C SER A 63 -13.56 -5.47 -0.13
N THR A 64 -14.11 -6.50 -0.78
CA THR A 64 -13.51 -7.83 -0.79
C THR A 64 -12.25 -7.79 -1.63
N TRP A 65 -11.12 -8.20 -1.06
CA TRP A 65 -9.85 -8.31 -1.75
C TRP A 65 -9.35 -9.75 -1.66
N SER A 66 -9.27 -10.44 -2.78
CA SER A 66 -8.98 -11.87 -2.88
C SER A 66 -7.53 -12.21 -2.52
N LEU A 67 -6.59 -11.32 -2.82
CA LEU A 67 -5.15 -11.52 -2.57
C LEU A 67 -4.69 -11.00 -1.21
N GLY A 68 -5.59 -10.46 -0.39
CA GLY A 68 -5.19 -9.80 0.85
C GLY A 68 -6.33 -9.50 1.79
N LYS A 69 -6.10 -8.52 2.66
CA LYS A 69 -7.09 -8.05 3.63
C LYS A 69 -7.07 -6.53 3.64
N ASN A 70 -8.23 -5.94 3.38
CA ASN A 70 -8.41 -4.52 3.59
C ASN A 70 -8.33 -4.18 5.08
N ARG A 71 -7.90 -2.96 5.37
CA ARG A 71 -7.98 -2.41 6.73
C ARG A 71 -9.43 -2.48 7.20
N ARG A 72 -9.67 -2.49 8.51
CA ARG A 72 -11.05 -2.33 8.99
C ARG A 72 -11.52 -0.92 8.66
N LEU A 73 -12.81 -0.79 8.33
CA LEU A 73 -13.40 0.53 8.19
C LEU A 73 -13.37 1.24 9.54
N ASP A 74 -12.85 2.47 9.52
CA ASP A 74 -12.82 3.36 10.66
C ASP A 74 -13.91 4.41 10.43
N VAL A 75 -14.97 4.32 11.21
CA VAL A 75 -16.14 5.19 11.09
C VAL A 75 -15.78 6.65 11.37
N LYS A 76 -14.87 6.92 12.33
CA LYS A 76 -14.44 8.29 12.62
C LYS A 76 -13.68 8.86 11.42
N HIS A 77 -12.78 8.08 10.84
CA HIS A 77 -12.04 8.50 9.65
C HIS A 77 -12.98 8.76 8.46
N VAL A 78 -13.98 7.90 8.24
CA VAL A 78 -15.01 8.11 7.21
C VAL A 78 -15.78 9.43 7.43
N GLN A 79 -16.16 9.73 8.67
CA GLN A 79 -16.84 10.99 9.01
C GLN A 79 -15.95 12.21 8.79
N THR A 80 -14.65 12.11 9.14
CA THR A 80 -13.66 13.16 8.85
C THR A 80 -13.56 13.41 7.34
N LEU A 81 -13.42 12.36 6.54
CA LEU A 81 -13.39 12.47 5.08
C LEU A 81 -14.68 13.08 4.51
N CYS A 82 -15.85 12.68 5.01
CA CYS A 82 -17.12 13.26 4.60
C CYS A 82 -17.21 14.76 4.90
N THR A 83 -16.67 15.20 6.04
CA THR A 83 -16.58 16.63 6.39
C THR A 83 -15.64 17.37 5.45
N ILE A 84 -14.48 16.79 5.13
CA ILE A 84 -13.53 17.34 4.17
C ILE A 84 -14.18 17.49 2.79
N PHE A 85 -14.97 16.51 2.33
CA PHE A 85 -15.67 16.59 1.05
C PHE A 85 -16.68 17.74 1.03
N ALA A 86 -17.42 17.94 2.13
CA ALA A 86 -18.37 19.04 2.26
C ALA A 86 -17.71 20.43 2.26
N GLN A 87 -16.43 20.52 2.63
CA GLN A 87 -15.64 21.76 2.62
C GLN A 87 -14.90 21.99 1.29
N GLY A 88 -15.18 21.19 0.25
CA GLY A 88 -14.54 21.30 -1.07
C GLY A 88 -13.31 20.42 -1.26
N GLY A 89 -12.95 19.58 -0.28
CA GLY A 89 -11.81 18.65 -0.37
C GLY A 89 -12.07 17.38 -1.18
N LEU A 90 -13.05 17.38 -2.08
CA LEU A 90 -13.39 16.23 -2.93
C LEU A 90 -12.46 16.15 -4.15
N ASN A 91 -11.18 15.93 -3.91
CA ASN A 91 -10.11 16.02 -4.90
C ASN A 91 -9.91 14.71 -5.69
N ARG A 92 -10.94 14.25 -6.43
CA ARG A 92 -10.93 12.95 -7.15
C ARG A 92 -9.86 12.85 -8.25
N LYS A 93 -9.36 13.98 -8.76
CA LYS A 93 -8.33 14.03 -9.82
C LYS A 93 -6.91 13.86 -9.27
N ALA A 94 -6.67 14.22 -8.02
CA ALA A 94 -5.33 14.18 -7.44
C ALA A 94 -4.89 12.72 -7.20
N GLU A 95 -3.68 12.37 -7.62
CA GLU A 95 -3.19 10.99 -7.65
C GLU A 95 -3.16 10.34 -6.25
N GLU A 96 -2.84 11.09 -5.21
CA GLU A 96 -2.89 10.66 -3.82
C GLU A 96 -4.30 10.24 -3.34
N ASN A 97 -5.33 10.65 -4.08
CA ASN A 97 -6.72 10.31 -3.80
C ASN A 97 -7.26 9.20 -4.71
N HIS A 98 -6.51 8.73 -5.71
CA HIS A 98 -6.95 7.61 -6.56
C HIS A 98 -7.07 6.33 -5.74
N LEU A 99 -8.05 5.49 -6.08
CA LEU A 99 -8.19 4.15 -5.50
C LEU A 99 -7.26 3.19 -6.23
N LEU A 100 -6.63 2.29 -5.50
CA LEU A 100 -5.92 1.16 -6.11
C LEU A 100 -6.90 0.00 -6.16
N VAL A 101 -7.14 -0.54 -7.36
CA VAL A 101 -8.12 -1.59 -7.55
C VAL A 101 -7.61 -2.73 -8.40
N LEU A 102 -8.08 -3.93 -8.12
CA LEU A 102 -7.67 -5.16 -8.76
C LEU A 102 -8.81 -5.72 -9.63
N CYS A 103 -8.50 -6.10 -10.87
CA CYS A 103 -9.47 -6.61 -11.83
C CYS A 103 -8.80 -7.50 -12.89
N SER A 104 -9.61 -8.22 -13.67
CA SER A 104 -9.11 -8.98 -14.82
C SER A 104 -8.79 -8.06 -15.99
N ARG A 105 -7.63 -8.24 -16.62
CA ARG A 105 -7.29 -7.56 -17.88
C ARG A 105 -8.33 -7.80 -18.99
N VAL A 106 -8.97 -8.97 -19.00
CA VAL A 106 -10.03 -9.31 -19.97
C VAL A 106 -11.26 -8.43 -19.77
N ASP A 107 -11.62 -8.12 -18.52
CA ASP A 107 -12.76 -7.26 -18.18
C ASP A 107 -12.51 -5.81 -18.63
N VAL A 108 -11.28 -5.34 -18.45
CA VAL A 108 -10.86 -4.02 -18.92
C VAL A 108 -10.88 -3.95 -20.45
N SER A 109 -10.34 -4.95 -21.14
CA SER A 109 -10.38 -5.01 -22.60
C SER A 109 -11.81 -5.01 -23.15
N ARG A 110 -12.72 -5.79 -22.55
CA ARG A 110 -14.14 -5.78 -22.91
C ARG A 110 -14.78 -4.39 -22.74
N MET A 111 -14.45 -3.71 -21.64
CA MET A 111 -14.97 -2.36 -21.39
C MET A 111 -14.43 -1.35 -22.40
N MET A 112 -13.13 -1.40 -22.72
CA MET A 112 -12.54 -0.52 -23.73
C MET A 112 -13.15 -0.76 -25.12
N ASP A 113 -13.34 -2.02 -25.52
CA ASP A 113 -14.00 -2.35 -26.79
C ASP A 113 -15.45 -1.86 -26.83
N HIS A 114 -16.15 -1.92 -25.69
CA HIS A 114 -17.50 -1.37 -25.56
C HIS A 114 -17.52 0.15 -25.76
N LEU A 115 -16.60 0.89 -25.12
CA LEU A 115 -16.49 2.35 -25.31
C LEU A 115 -16.17 2.73 -26.76
N ARG A 116 -15.27 1.98 -27.42
CA ARG A 116 -14.95 2.18 -28.85
C ARG A 116 -16.19 2.03 -29.74
N ARG A 117 -17.02 1.01 -29.49
CA ARG A 117 -18.26 0.78 -30.25
C ARG A 117 -19.30 1.86 -30.03
N GLN A 118 -19.28 2.53 -28.87
CA GLN A 118 -20.13 3.69 -28.60
C GLN A 118 -19.64 4.99 -29.26
N GLY A 119 -18.59 4.92 -30.08
CA GLY A 119 -18.02 6.08 -30.76
C GLY A 119 -17.20 6.98 -29.82
N GLN A 120 -16.84 6.49 -28.64
CA GLN A 120 -15.90 7.20 -27.78
C GLN A 120 -14.49 7.06 -28.40
N PRO A 121 -13.81 8.17 -28.70
CA PRO A 121 -12.57 8.13 -29.48
C PRO A 121 -11.49 7.33 -28.74
N ASP A 122 -10.77 6.49 -29.50
CA ASP A 122 -9.57 5.79 -29.03
C ASP A 122 -8.50 6.76 -28.48
N SER A 123 -8.53 8.01 -28.94
CA SER A 123 -7.64 9.08 -28.48
C SER A 123 -8.14 9.74 -27.20
N LEU A 124 -8.42 8.92 -26.21
CA LEU A 124 -8.58 9.38 -24.83
C LEU A 124 -7.31 10.11 -24.36
N GLU A 125 -6.16 9.67 -24.88
CA GLU A 125 -4.83 10.29 -24.77
C GLU A 125 -4.78 11.75 -25.25
N ALA A 126 -5.55 12.15 -26.29
CA ALA A 126 -5.51 13.54 -26.79
C ALA A 126 -6.36 14.51 -25.96
N SER A 127 -7.38 14.03 -25.26
CA SER A 127 -8.25 14.85 -24.41
C SER A 127 -7.72 15.04 -22.99
N GLY A 128 -6.82 14.15 -22.54
CA GLY A 128 -6.39 14.06 -21.14
C GLY A 128 -7.53 13.66 -20.18
N GLU A 129 -8.71 13.31 -20.69
CA GLU A 129 -9.84 12.87 -19.90
C GLU A 129 -9.77 11.36 -19.67
N LEU A 130 -10.08 10.91 -18.45
CA LEU A 130 -10.05 9.49 -18.08
C LEU A 130 -11.34 8.77 -18.53
N PRO A 131 -11.26 7.49 -18.93
CA PRO A 131 -12.42 6.81 -19.46
C PRO A 131 -13.38 6.54 -18.30
N PHE A 132 -14.68 6.68 -18.55
CA PHE A 132 -15.69 6.41 -17.53
C PHE A 132 -16.34 5.06 -17.76
N PHE A 133 -16.04 4.10 -16.88
CA PHE A 133 -16.57 2.74 -16.96
C PHE A 133 -17.96 2.63 -16.31
N LYS A 134 -18.87 3.54 -16.67
CA LYS A 134 -20.22 3.63 -16.09
C LYS A 134 -21.00 2.31 -16.21
N GLU A 135 -20.84 1.62 -17.33
CA GLU A 135 -21.58 0.38 -17.66
C GLU A 135 -20.81 -0.89 -17.30
N TRP A 136 -19.81 -0.79 -16.42
CA TRP A 136 -18.93 -1.91 -16.04
C TRP A 136 -19.70 -3.19 -15.70
N LEU A 137 -20.70 -3.10 -14.81
CA LEU A 137 -21.49 -4.26 -14.38
C LEU A 137 -22.23 -4.92 -15.54
N SER A 138 -22.80 -4.13 -16.45
CA SER A 138 -23.54 -4.65 -17.61
C SER A 138 -22.59 -5.35 -18.60
N VAL A 139 -21.46 -4.72 -18.92
CA VAL A 139 -20.47 -5.24 -19.88
C VAL A 139 -19.74 -6.47 -19.33
N ASN A 140 -19.42 -6.45 -18.04
CA ASN A 140 -18.67 -7.51 -17.37
C ASN A 140 -19.53 -8.50 -16.58
N ARG A 141 -20.83 -8.58 -16.89
CA ARG A 141 -21.76 -9.60 -16.36
C ARG A 141 -21.81 -9.64 -14.82
N GLY A 142 -21.78 -8.47 -14.19
CA GLY A 142 -21.81 -8.31 -12.74
C GLY A 142 -20.46 -8.51 -12.03
N SER A 143 -19.36 -8.69 -12.77
CA SER A 143 -18.00 -8.74 -12.20
C SER A 143 -17.71 -7.46 -11.42
N LEU A 144 -17.28 -7.60 -10.16
CA LEU A 144 -16.90 -6.47 -9.30
C LEU A 144 -15.40 -6.25 -9.33
N VAL A 145 -14.99 -5.01 -9.15
CA VAL A 145 -13.60 -4.59 -9.08
C VAL A 145 -13.18 -4.48 -7.61
N GLU A 146 -12.11 -5.16 -7.24
CA GLU A 146 -11.69 -5.30 -5.84
C GLU A 146 -10.86 -4.09 -5.40
N ILE A 147 -11.27 -3.42 -4.33
CA ILE A 147 -10.51 -2.31 -3.77
C ILE A 147 -9.33 -2.88 -2.99
N MET A 148 -8.10 -2.50 -3.37
CA MET A 148 -6.88 -2.78 -2.61
C MET A 148 -6.57 -1.67 -1.62
N ALA A 149 -6.90 -0.42 -1.98
CA ALA A 149 -6.69 0.75 -1.14
C ALA A 149 -7.73 1.84 -1.40
N GLY A 150 -8.10 2.56 -0.33
CA GLY A 150 -8.98 3.73 -0.40
C GLY A 150 -10.47 3.49 -0.12
N GLN A 151 -10.84 2.32 0.42
CA GLN A 151 -12.23 2.00 0.79
C GLN A 151 -12.92 3.06 1.68
N HIS A 152 -12.18 3.76 2.57
CA HIS A 152 -12.76 4.79 3.43
C HIS A 152 -13.25 5.99 2.62
N ARG A 153 -12.62 6.30 1.49
CA ARG A 153 -13.05 7.36 0.56
C ARG A 153 -14.35 6.99 -0.12
N VAL A 154 -14.50 5.73 -0.54
CA VAL A 154 -15.75 5.22 -1.12
C VAL A 154 -16.89 5.33 -0.11
N LYS A 155 -16.67 4.89 1.13
CA LYS A 155 -17.69 5.01 2.19
C LYS A 155 -17.98 6.47 2.58
N ALA A 156 -16.98 7.33 2.56
CA ALA A 156 -17.17 8.75 2.79
C ALA A 156 -17.96 9.41 1.64
N LEU A 157 -17.76 8.98 0.39
CA LEU A 157 -18.52 9.48 -0.75
C LEU A 157 -19.98 9.04 -0.68
N GLU A 158 -20.25 7.76 -0.39
CA GLU A 158 -21.62 7.25 -0.17
C GLU A 158 -22.34 8.05 0.92
N ALA A 159 -21.65 8.31 2.05
CA ALA A 159 -22.20 9.10 3.15
C ALA A 159 -22.42 10.58 2.77
N TYR A 160 -21.48 11.15 2.03
CA TYR A 160 -21.54 12.53 1.56
C TYR A 160 -22.74 12.75 0.62
N VAL A 161 -22.88 11.92 -0.41
CA VAL A 161 -23.99 11.98 -1.39
C VAL A 161 -25.34 11.84 -0.68
N ARG A 162 -25.45 10.87 0.25
CA ARG A 162 -26.67 10.69 1.06
C ARG A 162 -26.99 11.93 1.89
N LYS A 163 -25.98 12.63 2.42
CA LYS A 163 -26.15 13.81 3.28
C LYS A 163 -26.52 15.06 2.48
N THR A 164 -25.96 15.24 1.29
CA THR A 164 -26.17 16.44 0.46
C THR A 164 -27.35 16.31 -0.50
N GLY A 165 -27.87 15.11 -0.72
CA GLY A 165 -28.86 14.86 -1.76
C GLY A 165 -28.29 14.99 -3.17
N ALA A 166 -26.96 14.85 -3.32
CA ALA A 166 -26.32 14.84 -4.63
C ALA A 166 -26.85 13.67 -5.47
N ALA A 167 -26.79 13.82 -6.79
CA ALA A 167 -27.31 12.84 -7.72
C ALA A 167 -26.49 11.53 -7.68
N GLU A 168 -27.12 10.39 -7.95
CA GLU A 168 -26.42 9.09 -7.93
C GLU A 168 -25.32 9.00 -9.00
N GLU A 169 -25.43 9.80 -10.07
CA GLU A 169 -24.42 9.94 -11.10
C GLU A 169 -23.08 10.48 -10.55
N GLU A 170 -23.08 11.11 -9.37
CA GLU A 170 -21.89 11.56 -8.67
C GLU A 170 -21.15 10.42 -7.94
N LEU A 171 -21.75 9.22 -7.83
CA LEU A 171 -21.16 8.05 -7.18
C LEU A 171 -20.12 7.36 -8.07
N TRP A 172 -19.03 8.07 -8.36
CA TRP A 172 -17.86 7.54 -9.06
C TRP A 172 -16.56 8.02 -8.43
N TRP A 173 -15.49 7.26 -8.63
CA TRP A 173 -14.14 7.62 -8.18
C TRP A 173 -13.07 7.26 -9.21
N THR A 174 -11.96 7.99 -9.21
CA THR A 174 -10.79 7.70 -10.07
C THR A 174 -10.00 6.52 -9.51
N CYS A 175 -9.81 5.49 -10.32
CA CYS A 175 -9.16 4.24 -9.92
C CYS A 175 -7.97 3.94 -10.82
N GLU A 176 -6.88 3.49 -10.22
CA GLU A 176 -5.76 2.84 -10.89
C GLU A 176 -6.05 1.33 -10.93
N LEU A 177 -6.24 0.77 -12.12
CA LEU A 177 -6.63 -0.61 -12.33
C LEU A 177 -5.38 -1.48 -12.48
N TYR A 178 -5.29 -2.52 -11.67
CA TYR A 178 -4.20 -3.49 -11.65
C TYR A 178 -4.71 -4.88 -12.06
N ASP A 179 -3.85 -5.64 -12.75
CA ASP A 179 -4.17 -6.97 -13.27
C ASP A 179 -4.07 -8.06 -12.20
N GLN A 180 -5.17 -8.77 -11.94
CA GLN A 180 -5.20 -9.94 -11.05
C GLN A 180 -4.16 -11.01 -11.43
N GLY A 181 -3.89 -11.19 -12.73
CA GLY A 181 -2.98 -12.24 -13.21
C GLY A 181 -1.48 -11.95 -12.98
N LYS A 182 -1.14 -10.89 -12.24
CA LYS A 182 0.23 -10.40 -12.07
C LYS A 182 0.65 -10.20 -10.60
N PHE A 183 -0.18 -10.58 -9.64
CA PHE A 183 0.12 -10.54 -8.21
C PHE A 183 0.18 -11.95 -7.62
#